data_AF-A0A7V9ZEF3-F1
#
_entry.id   AF-A0A7V9ZEF3-F1
#
_cell.length_a   1.000
_cell.length_b   1.000
_cell.length_c   1.000
_cell.angle_alpha   90.00
_cell.angle_beta   90.00
_cell.angle_gamma   90.00
#
_symmetry.space_group_name_H-M   'P 1'
#
loop_
_entity.id
_entity.type
_entity.pdbx_description
1 polymer ?
#
loop_
_entity_poly.entity_id
_entity_poly.type
_entity_poly.pdbx_seq_one_letter_code
_entity_poly.pdbx_strand_id
1 'polypeptide(L)'
;AEGDLVELRRTIEAKTHGITDEQLKKIQDDVEAKLKPKDEKIAELESRLRKITFEDKGKEHLLKAGVMPDRIKSAWKDARDYLDLTEDGDGFIVKDESGNLTGEKIEQFVAKTFKESHGFYYEGSGASGSGASGSSGSGGGNSGKTFTIQELAERKRAGGRYAA
;
A
#
# COMPACT_ATOMS: atom_id res chain seq x y z
N ALA A 1 -22.10 22.81 27.25
CA ALA A 1 -23.51 22.51 27.54
C ALA A 1 -23.77 21.01 27.56
N GLU A 2 -23.54 20.24 26.49
CA GLU A 2 -23.72 18.77 26.54
C GLU A 2 -22.64 18.04 27.36
N GLY A 3 -21.38 18.47 27.31
CA GLY A 3 -20.29 17.88 28.12
C GLY A 3 -20.51 18.01 29.63
N ASP A 4 -21.00 19.18 30.07
CA ASP A 4 -21.22 19.48 31.50
C ASP A 4 -22.32 18.60 32.11
N LEU A 5 -23.33 18.24 31.32
CA LEU A 5 -24.43 17.36 31.73
C LEU A 5 -23.99 15.89 31.87
N VAL A 6 -23.02 15.45 31.07
CA VAL A 6 -22.45 14.10 31.15
C VAL A 6 -21.57 13.94 32.39
N GLU A 7 -20.79 14.96 32.75
CA GLU A 7 -19.98 14.95 33.97
C GLU A 7 -20.85 14.99 35.24
N LEU A 8 -21.93 15.78 35.22
CA LEU A 8 -22.94 15.81 36.28
C LEU A 8 -23.64 14.44 36.46
N ARG A 9 -23.99 13.75 35.38
CA ARG A 9 -24.56 12.39 35.47
C ARG A 9 -23.57 11.38 36.04
N ARG A 10 -22.31 11.41 35.62
CA ARG A 10 -21.24 10.53 36.14
C ARG A 10 -20.99 10.73 37.63
N THR A 11 -20.98 11.98 38.09
CA THR A 11 -20.80 12.29 39.52
C THR A 11 -22.01 11.89 40.35
N ILE A 12 -23.23 12.02 39.82
CA ILE A 12 -24.45 11.54 40.50
C ILE A 12 -24.46 10.00 40.57
N GLU A 13 -24.16 9.29 39.48
CA GLU A 13 -24.12 7.82 39.44
C GLU A 13 -23.03 7.25 40.37
N ALA A 14 -21.87 7.87 40.43
CA ALA A 14 -20.81 7.44 41.34
C ALA A 14 -21.15 7.66 42.81
N LYS A 15 -21.79 8.78 43.15
CA LYS A 15 -22.32 9.03 44.49
C LYS A 15 -23.39 8.02 44.88
N THR A 16 -24.24 7.59 43.94
CA THR A 16 -25.24 6.53 44.19
C THR A 16 -24.64 5.13 44.44
N HIS A 17 -23.38 4.90 44.05
CA HIS A 17 -22.65 3.65 44.30
C HIS A 17 -21.63 3.74 45.45
N GLY A 18 -21.63 4.82 46.24
CA GLY A 18 -20.71 4.99 47.36
C GLY A 18 -19.26 5.28 46.96
N ILE A 19 -19.01 5.64 45.71
CA ILE A 19 -17.68 6.04 45.23
C ILE A 19 -17.51 7.52 45.59
N THR A 20 -16.51 7.79 46.42
CA THR A 20 -16.16 9.16 46.84
C THR A 20 -15.54 9.95 45.68
N ASP A 21 -15.66 11.28 45.73
CA ASP A 21 -15.09 12.18 44.72
C ASP A 21 -13.56 11.95 44.57
N GLU A 22 -12.86 11.56 45.64
CA GLU A 22 -11.44 11.18 45.62
C GLU A 22 -11.16 9.87 44.87
N GLN A 23 -12.00 8.85 45.05
CA GLN A 23 -11.89 7.59 44.32
C GLN A 23 -12.19 7.78 42.83
N LEU A 24 -13.15 8.66 42.51
CA LEU A 24 -13.50 9.00 41.14
C LEU A 24 -12.33 9.70 40.42
N LYS A 25 -11.69 10.65 41.10
CA LYS A 25 -10.49 11.32 40.60
C LYS A 25 -9.34 10.35 40.38
N LYS A 26 -9.07 9.43 41.33
CA LYS A 26 -8.04 8.38 41.15
C LYS A 26 -8.33 7.48 39.95
N ILE A 27 -9.59 7.09 39.74
CA ILE A 27 -9.98 6.27 38.58
C ILE A 27 -9.78 7.06 37.28
N GLN A 28 -10.13 8.35 37.25
CA GLN A 28 -9.88 9.22 36.10
C GLN A 28 -8.38 9.37 35.81
N ASP A 29 -7.58 9.67 36.83
CA ASP A 29 -6.12 9.79 36.72
C ASP A 29 -5.48 8.49 36.21
N ASP A 30 -5.91 7.33 36.74
CA ASP A 30 -5.44 6.00 36.31
C ASP A 30 -5.85 5.67 34.86
N VAL A 31 -7.05 6.07 34.45
CA VAL A 31 -7.55 5.89 33.08
C VAL A 31 -6.77 6.77 32.13
N GLU A 32 -6.58 8.05 32.47
CA GLU A 32 -5.83 9.01 31.66
C GLU A 32 -4.36 8.61 31.54
N ALA A 33 -3.72 8.17 32.64
CA ALA A 33 -2.36 7.66 32.65
C ALA A 33 -2.18 6.39 31.79
N LYS A 34 -3.24 5.59 31.62
CA LYS A 34 -3.22 4.40 30.74
C LYS A 34 -3.62 4.70 29.30
N LEU A 35 -4.41 5.74 29.05
CA LEU A 35 -4.86 6.14 27.73
C LEU A 35 -3.79 6.92 26.97
N LYS A 36 -3.17 7.93 27.59
CA LYS A 36 -2.10 8.74 26.97
C LYS A 36 -1.02 7.92 26.26
N PRO A 37 -0.35 6.93 26.90
CA PRO A 37 0.67 6.14 26.23
C PRO A 37 0.11 5.19 25.16
N LYS A 38 -1.19 4.85 25.20
CA LYS A 38 -1.84 4.07 24.15
C LYS A 38 -2.18 4.94 22.95
N ASP A 39 -2.67 6.15 23.17
CA ASP A 39 -2.97 7.11 22.11
C ASP A 39 -1.70 7.52 21.36
N GLU A 40 -0.60 7.75 22.10
CA GLU A 40 0.72 7.98 21.50
C GLU A 40 1.18 6.79 20.64
N LYS A 41 1.00 5.56 21.12
CA LYS A 41 1.33 4.34 20.36
C LYS A 41 0.44 4.16 19.14
N ILE A 42 -0.86 4.46 19.25
CA ILE A 42 -1.79 4.40 18.12
C ILE A 42 -1.34 5.41 17.06
N ALA A 43 -1.07 6.66 17.44
CA ALA A 43 -0.59 7.68 16.52
C ALA A 43 0.75 7.29 15.86
N GLU A 44 1.70 6.70 16.61
CA GLU A 44 2.96 6.20 16.06
C GLU A 44 2.72 5.08 15.03
N LEU A 45 1.89 4.10 15.38
CA LEU A 45 1.58 2.95 14.51
C LEU A 45 0.83 3.39 13.25
N GLU A 46 -0.13 4.30 13.37
CA GLU A 46 -0.84 4.88 12.24
C GLU A 46 0.11 5.65 11.31
N SER A 47 1.03 6.44 11.87
CA SER A 47 2.05 7.14 11.07
C SER A 47 2.95 6.15 10.33
N ARG A 48 3.35 5.05 10.98
CA ARG A 48 4.15 3.99 10.37
C ARG A 48 3.39 3.28 9.24
N LEU A 49 2.14 2.92 9.49
CA LEU A 49 1.29 2.26 8.50
C LEU A 49 1.08 3.15 7.29
N ARG A 50 0.77 4.44 7.47
CA ARG A 50 0.63 5.39 6.36
C ARG A 50 1.90 5.45 5.50
N LYS A 51 3.09 5.50 6.11
CA LYS A 51 4.36 5.51 5.37
C LYS A 51 4.59 4.24 4.56
N ILE A 52 4.30 3.08 5.16
CA ILE A 52 4.44 1.78 4.48
C ILE A 52 3.46 1.70 3.31
N THR A 53 2.19 2.05 3.54
CA THR A 53 1.16 2.03 2.50
C THR A 53 1.47 2.99 1.36
N PHE A 54 1.94 4.19 1.66
CA PHE A 54 2.39 5.16 0.65
C PHE A 54 3.50 4.60 -0.22
N GLU A 55 4.53 4.02 0.41
CA GLU A 55 5.66 3.43 -0.30
C GLU A 55 5.27 2.21 -1.13
N ASP A 56 4.48 1.28 -0.57
CA ASP A 56 4.12 0.04 -1.24
C ASP A 56 3.17 0.28 -2.43
N LYS A 57 2.12 1.09 -2.24
CA LYS A 57 1.19 1.43 -3.33
C LYS A 57 1.91 2.22 -4.43
N GLY A 58 2.76 3.18 -4.06
CA GLY A 58 3.48 4.01 -5.02
C GLY A 58 4.43 3.18 -5.89
N LYS A 59 5.18 2.25 -5.28
CA LYS A 59 5.98 1.25 -6.00
C LYS A 59 5.12 0.36 -6.90
N GLU A 60 3.97 -0.09 -6.44
CA GLU A 60 3.06 -0.89 -7.26
C GLU A 60 2.64 -0.15 -8.54
N HIS A 61 2.33 1.15 -8.46
CA HIS A 61 2.04 1.97 -9.63
C HIS A 61 3.24 2.09 -10.57
N LEU A 62 4.46 2.26 -10.03
CA LEU A 62 5.69 2.29 -10.83
C LEU A 62 5.92 0.96 -11.58
N LEU A 63 5.77 -0.19 -10.91
CA LEU A 63 5.86 -1.50 -11.57
C LEU A 63 4.85 -1.64 -12.70
N LYS A 64 3.59 -1.29 -12.44
CA LYS A 64 2.52 -1.35 -13.43
C LYS A 64 2.79 -0.45 -14.64
N ALA A 65 3.50 0.66 -14.46
CA ALA A 65 3.91 1.56 -15.53
C ALA A 65 5.15 1.08 -16.32
N GLY A 66 5.75 -0.06 -15.95
CA GLY A 66 6.90 -0.65 -16.64
C GLY A 66 8.26 -0.19 -16.11
N VAL A 67 8.32 0.34 -14.87
CA VAL A 67 9.59 0.55 -14.19
C VAL A 67 10.23 -0.80 -13.86
N MET A 68 11.53 -0.93 -14.17
CA MET A 68 12.27 -2.16 -13.91
C MET A 68 12.32 -2.48 -12.40
N PRO A 69 12.04 -3.74 -11.99
CA PRO A 69 12.07 -4.14 -10.59
C PRO A 69 13.37 -3.79 -9.86
N ASP A 70 14.52 -3.95 -10.52
CA ASP A 70 15.83 -3.64 -9.91
C ASP A 70 16.04 -2.14 -9.64
N ARG A 71 15.32 -1.27 -10.35
CA ARG A 71 15.46 0.19 -10.25
C ARG A 71 14.32 0.84 -9.49
N ILE A 72 13.31 0.07 -9.07
CA ILE A 72 12.10 0.62 -8.45
C ILE A 72 12.36 1.42 -7.18
N LYS A 73 13.31 0.98 -6.37
CA LYS A 73 13.64 1.65 -5.12
C LYS A 73 14.22 3.04 -5.38
N SER A 74 14.97 3.21 -6.45
CA SER A 74 15.51 4.51 -6.87
C SER A 74 14.43 5.34 -7.56
N ALA A 75 13.65 4.74 -8.46
CA ALA A 75 12.52 5.39 -9.10
C ALA A 75 11.51 5.96 -8.09
N TRP A 76 11.22 5.20 -7.03
CA TRP A 76 10.35 5.65 -5.94
C TRP A 76 10.92 6.85 -5.18
N LYS A 77 12.24 6.88 -4.95
CA LYS A 77 12.88 8.02 -4.25
C LYS A 77 12.72 9.32 -5.01
N ASP A 78 12.73 9.27 -6.34
CA ASP A 78 12.60 10.45 -7.18
C ASP A 78 11.12 10.79 -7.41
N ALA A 79 10.27 9.79 -7.59
CA ALA A 79 8.84 9.99 -7.81
C ALA A 79 8.09 10.50 -6.57
N ARG A 80 8.48 10.07 -5.36
CA ARG A 80 7.75 10.40 -4.13
C ARG A 80 7.66 11.89 -3.84
N ASP A 81 8.59 12.70 -4.34
CA ASP A 81 8.62 14.15 -4.10
C ASP A 81 7.48 14.87 -4.85
N TYR A 82 6.91 14.21 -5.88
CA TYR A 82 5.76 14.66 -6.66
C TYR A 82 4.44 14.06 -6.18
N LEU A 83 4.46 13.26 -5.11
CA LEU A 83 3.31 12.47 -4.71
C LEU A 83 2.97 12.72 -3.24
N ASP A 84 1.68 12.78 -2.95
CA ASP A 84 1.15 12.76 -1.59
C ASP A 84 -0.03 11.80 -1.50
N LEU A 85 -0.37 11.36 -0.28
CA LEU A 85 -1.61 10.63 -0.04
C LEU A 85 -2.81 11.58 -0.06
N THR A 86 -3.95 11.08 -0.53
CA THR A 86 -5.24 11.76 -0.31
C THR A 86 -5.58 11.80 1.18
N GLU A 87 -6.48 12.70 1.58
CA GLU A 87 -6.94 12.81 2.98
C GLU A 87 -7.51 11.47 3.51
N ASP A 88 -8.18 10.73 2.62
CA ASP A 88 -8.73 9.40 2.92
C ASP A 88 -7.66 8.29 3.00
N GLY A 89 -6.41 8.56 2.61
CA GLY A 89 -5.30 7.60 2.62
C GLY A 89 -5.36 6.51 1.53
N ASP A 90 -6.41 6.52 0.71
CA ASP A 90 -6.65 5.48 -0.27
C ASP A 90 -6.03 5.73 -1.65
N GLY A 91 -5.76 6.99 -1.99
CA GLY A 91 -5.23 7.39 -3.29
C GLY A 91 -4.01 8.30 -3.21
N PHE A 92 -3.56 8.74 -4.39
CA PHE A 92 -2.44 9.66 -4.54
C PHE A 92 -2.90 10.98 -5.15
N ILE A 93 -2.31 12.06 -4.66
CA ILE A 93 -2.36 13.39 -5.26
C ILE A 93 -1.01 13.63 -5.94
N VAL A 94 -1.05 14.03 -7.21
CA VAL A 94 0.16 14.34 -7.98
C VAL A 94 0.41 15.85 -7.90
N LYS A 95 1.67 16.24 -7.64
CA LYS A 95 2.13 17.61 -7.58
C LYS A 95 3.10 17.92 -8.71
N ASP A 96 3.17 19.19 -9.10
CA ASP A 96 4.22 19.68 -9.99
C ASP A 96 5.54 19.93 -9.24
N GLU A 97 6.58 20.33 -9.97
CA GLU A 97 7.90 20.69 -9.40
C GLU A 97 7.84 21.87 -8.42
N SER A 98 6.81 22.71 -8.50
CA SER A 98 6.58 23.85 -7.60
C SER A 98 5.72 23.47 -6.38
N GLY A 99 5.30 22.21 -6.28
CA GLY A 99 4.47 21.68 -5.20
C GLY A 99 2.96 21.98 -5.34
N ASN A 100 2.51 22.49 -6.48
CA ASN A 100 1.09 22.73 -6.73
C ASN A 100 0.39 21.43 -7.09
N LEU A 101 -0.86 21.31 -6.65
CA LEU A 101 -1.69 20.16 -7.00
C LEU A 101 -1.97 20.14 -8.50
N THR A 102 -1.72 18.99 -9.11
CA THR A 102 -2.12 18.73 -10.49
C THR A 102 -3.43 17.94 -10.49
N GLY A 103 -4.22 18.09 -11.56
CA GLY A 103 -5.37 17.23 -11.81
C GLY A 103 -5.00 15.86 -12.40
N GLU A 104 -3.70 15.55 -12.47
CA GLU A 104 -3.19 14.32 -13.07
C GLU A 104 -3.37 13.14 -12.11
N LYS A 105 -3.77 11.99 -12.66
CA LYS A 105 -3.82 10.74 -11.89
C LYS A 105 -2.42 10.13 -11.81
N ILE A 106 -2.11 9.44 -10.71
CA ILE A 106 -0.81 8.78 -10.55
C ILE A 106 -0.44 7.90 -11.74
N GLU A 107 -1.39 7.16 -12.32
CA GLU A 107 -1.12 6.29 -13.48
C GLU A 107 -0.67 7.08 -14.71
N GLN A 108 -1.22 8.28 -14.91
CA GLN A 108 -0.83 9.16 -16.01
C GLN A 108 0.55 9.77 -15.74
N PHE A 109 0.77 10.23 -14.51
CA PHE A 109 2.06 10.77 -14.07
C PHE A 109 3.18 9.73 -14.26
N VAL A 110 3.01 8.51 -13.76
CA VAL A 110 4.04 7.48 -13.88
C VAL A 110 4.18 6.92 -15.30
N ALA A 111 3.14 6.95 -16.14
CA ALA A 111 3.26 6.41 -17.50
C ALA A 111 3.82 7.44 -18.50
N LYS A 112 3.63 8.74 -18.24
CA LYS A 112 3.99 9.83 -19.16
C LYS A 112 5.03 10.76 -18.53
N THR A 113 4.61 11.61 -17.60
CA THR A 113 5.42 12.70 -17.03
C THR A 113 6.73 12.21 -16.41
N PHE A 114 6.65 11.19 -15.55
CA PHE A 114 7.83 10.60 -14.90
C PHE A 114 8.68 9.80 -15.90
N LYS A 115 8.07 9.21 -16.92
CA LYS A 115 8.79 8.47 -17.97
C LYS A 115 9.56 9.38 -18.92
N GLU A 116 9.01 10.56 -19.24
CA GLU A 116 9.66 11.55 -20.08
C GLU A 116 10.93 12.10 -19.43
N SER A 117 10.86 12.39 -18.13
CA SER A 117 11.99 12.92 -17.35
C SER A 117 12.97 11.83 -16.87
N HIS A 118 12.47 10.64 -16.53
CA HIS A 118 13.26 9.56 -15.93
C HIS A 118 13.17 8.25 -16.72
N GLY A 119 13.24 8.35 -18.05
CA GLY A 119 13.09 7.20 -18.96
C GLY A 119 14.04 6.04 -18.69
N PHE A 120 15.19 6.29 -18.06
CA PHE A 120 16.13 5.24 -17.68
C PHE A 120 15.58 4.24 -16.65
N TYR A 121 14.53 4.58 -15.89
CA TYR A 121 13.90 3.63 -14.96
C TYR A 121 13.03 2.59 -15.65
N TYR A 122 12.60 2.88 -16.88
CA TYR A 122 11.66 2.07 -17.62
C TYR A 122 12.39 1.07 -18.49
N GLU A 123 11.78 -0.09 -18.68
CA GLU A 123 12.25 -1.00 -19.72
C GLU A 123 12.25 -0.24 -21.05
N GLY A 124 13.42 -0.17 -21.70
CA GLY A 124 13.50 0.39 -23.04
C GLY A 124 12.46 -0.34 -23.88
N SER A 125 11.70 0.38 -24.71
CA SER A 125 10.87 -0.31 -25.68
C SER A 125 11.81 -1.26 -26.41
N GLY A 126 11.52 -2.56 -26.35
CA GLY A 126 12.20 -3.55 -27.17
C GLY A 126 11.84 -3.28 -28.62
N ALA A 127 12.21 -2.12 -29.16
CA ALA A 127 12.47 -1.92 -30.56
C ALA A 127 13.53 -2.97 -30.86
N SER A 128 13.01 -4.14 -31.24
CA SER A 128 13.72 -5.27 -31.79
C SER A 128 14.61 -4.68 -32.86
N GLY A 129 15.86 -4.43 -32.51
CA GLY A 129 16.87 -4.04 -33.46
C GLY A 129 16.94 -5.18 -34.46
N SER A 130 16.46 -4.93 -35.67
CA SER A 130 16.73 -5.76 -36.84
C SER A 130 18.23 -5.97 -36.93
N GLY A 131 18.73 -7.10 -36.44
CA GLY A 131 20.17 -7.26 -36.27
C GLY A 131 20.59 -8.54 -35.56
N ALA A 132 20.19 -9.69 -36.07
CA ALA A 132 21.04 -10.87 -36.26
C ALA A 132 20.18 -12.10 -36.56
N SER A 133 20.21 -12.54 -37.82
CA SER A 133 19.91 -13.93 -38.17
C SER A 133 20.99 -14.79 -37.51
N GLY A 134 20.66 -15.36 -36.35
CA GLY A 134 21.55 -16.21 -35.57
C GLY A 134 20.98 -17.61 -35.49
N SER A 135 21.39 -18.45 -36.44
CA SER A 135 21.57 -19.90 -36.32
C SER A 135 20.50 -20.71 -35.56
N SER A 136 19.74 -21.48 -36.32
CA SER A 136 18.99 -22.66 -35.91
C SER A 136 19.77 -23.53 -34.90
N GLY A 137 19.39 -23.44 -33.63
CA GLY A 137 19.81 -24.34 -32.56
C GLY A 137 18.63 -25.23 -32.16
N SER A 138 18.67 -26.48 -32.59
CA SER A 138 17.76 -27.54 -32.17
C SER A 138 17.88 -27.77 -30.65
N GLY A 139 16.76 -27.67 -29.92
CA GLY A 139 16.73 -27.85 -28.47
C GLY A 139 15.35 -28.23 -27.96
N GLY A 140 15.11 -29.54 -27.85
CA GLY A 140 14.18 -30.23 -26.95
C GLY A 140 12.87 -29.51 -26.58
N GLY A 141 11.80 -29.81 -27.33
CA GLY A 141 10.45 -29.51 -26.90
C GLY A 141 10.08 -30.32 -25.65
N ASN A 142 9.94 -29.65 -24.52
CA ASN A 142 9.05 -30.10 -23.45
C ASN A 142 8.08 -28.96 -23.15
N SER A 143 7.05 -28.85 -23.99
CA SER A 143 5.89 -28.00 -23.77
C SER A 143 5.11 -28.54 -22.57
N GLY A 144 5.52 -28.13 -21.37
CA GLY A 144 4.72 -28.24 -20.16
C GLY A 144 3.42 -27.47 -20.38
N LYS A 145 2.35 -28.20 -20.74
CA LYS A 145 1.01 -27.63 -20.81
C LYS A 145 0.64 -27.13 -19.41
N THR A 146 0.55 -25.81 -19.24
CA THR A 146 -0.05 -25.19 -18.06
C THR A 146 -1.54 -25.47 -18.12
N PHE A 147 -2.01 -26.46 -17.36
CA PHE A 147 -3.44 -26.75 -17.22
C PHE A 147 -4.05 -25.73 -16.27
N THR A 148 -5.23 -25.23 -16.62
CA THR A 148 -6.03 -24.40 -15.73
C THR A 148 -6.50 -25.23 -14.52
N ILE A 149 -6.81 -24.58 -13.39
CA ILE A 149 -7.29 -25.25 -12.17
C ILE A 149 -8.55 -26.10 -12.46
N GLN A 150 -9.37 -25.69 -13.43
CA GLN A 150 -10.56 -26.41 -13.88
C GLN A 150 -10.19 -27.72 -14.62
N GLU A 151 -9.20 -27.69 -15.51
CA GLU A 151 -8.72 -28.89 -16.21
C GLU A 151 -8.05 -29.91 -15.27
N LEU A 152 -7.39 -29.44 -14.22
CA LEU A 152 -6.81 -30.30 -13.17
C LEU A 152 -7.89 -31.01 -12.35
N ALA A 153 -9.01 -30.33 -12.07
CA ALA A 153 -10.13 -30.92 -11.33
C ALA A 153 -10.85 -32.02 -12.13
N GLU A 154 -10.94 -31.87 -13.45
CA GLU A 154 -11.54 -32.89 -14.32
C GLU A 154 -10.65 -34.11 -14.51
N ARG A 155 -9.33 -33.91 -14.66
CA ARG A 155 -8.38 -35.03 -14.75
C ARG A 155 -8.32 -35.90 -13.50
N LYS A 156 -8.50 -35.31 -12.32
CA LYS A 156 -8.52 -36.06 -11.06
C LYS A 156 -9.77 -36.93 -10.91
N ARG A 157 -10.88 -36.56 -11.56
CA ARG A 157 -12.11 -37.39 -11.62
C ARG A 157 -12.01 -38.53 -12.63
N ALA A 158 -11.18 -38.39 -13.67
CA ALA A 158 -11.03 -39.36 -14.75
C ALA A 158 -10.03 -40.51 -14.47
N GLY A 159 -9.53 -40.68 -13.23
CA GLY A 159 -8.84 -41.90 -12.81
C GLY A 159 -7.56 -42.22 -13.60
N GLY A 160 -6.62 -41.27 -13.68
CA GLY A 160 -5.34 -41.46 -14.37
C GLY A 160 -4.47 -42.57 -13.78
N ARG A 161 -4.53 -43.77 -14.41
CA ARG A 161 -3.42 -44.73 -14.46
C ARG A 161 -2.45 -44.27 -15.55
N TYR A 162 -1.15 -44.21 -15.26
CA TYR A 162 -0.01 -44.67 -16.09
C TYR A 162 1.22 -44.59 -15.15
N ALA A 163 1.77 -45.72 -14.71
CA ALA A 163 2.79 -46.53 -15.39
C ALA A 163 4.11 -45.77 -15.55
N ALA A 164 5.14 -46.30 -14.90
CA ALA A 164 6.52 -45.82 -14.84
C ALA A 164 7.19 -45.75 -16.22
#